data_AF-A0A1I5CV43-F1
#
_entry.id   AF-A0A1I5CV43-F1
#
_cell.length_a   1.000
_cell.length_b   1.000
_cell.length_c   1.000
_cell.angle_alpha   90.00
_cell.angle_beta   90.00
_cell.angle_gamma   90.00
#
_symmetry.space_group_name_H-M   'P 1'
#
loop_
_entity.id
_entity.type
_entity.pdbx_description
1 polymer ?
#
loop_
_entity_poly.entity_id
_entity_poly.type
_entity_poly.pdbx_seq_one_letter_code
_entity_poly.pdbx_strand_id
1 'polypeptide(L)'
;MQKIVSFEILETLWEMLNKSVRDTSPDKSKTLLNEVLIKGWASLADIEDILDTLDSRIYNHTLKIEKICEIFDIAIETAYYKPSRLSIEVLGNESLRIESLAHLLIILEQIGFNTRPEDLVNLLLPKLTEKNTIFLSASELQVFWFTKYRHRNSPLEFCTDEEWWRQDSKTKSIKTSSSYKVSATFNDSGCIIHLEIRPPKFRKRPRTFSTRCKECGYEWVKGDPESSMYHRREHKKRMSYLDPKPNMRMTKIMHNPDFELVTTNSLKWKHKEMYERARIFKRMFHYDFVQWHSQAGDSDPNVQGYLFTNEIGAITGACSFRYRKYGHNIVWILDWVWVSPKHRRTGELSKRWEHFKTKFGKFEVQHPISEDMQSFLNKNPI
;
A
#
# COMPACT_ATOMS: atom_id res chain seq x y z
N MET A 1 9.13 19.13 3.24
CA MET A 1 10.23 18.56 2.42
C MET A 1 11.22 19.69 2.31
N GLN A 2 12.43 19.47 2.82
CA GLN A 2 13.46 20.50 2.87
C GLN A 2 14.19 20.55 1.52
N LYS A 3 14.35 21.74 0.97
CA LYS A 3 15.07 22.02 -0.28
C LYS A 3 16.14 23.06 0.02
N ILE A 4 17.39 22.70 -0.31
CA ILE A 4 18.53 23.60 -0.16
C ILE A 4 18.56 24.52 -1.36
N VAL A 5 18.64 25.82 -1.13
CA VAL A 5 18.64 26.85 -2.16
C VAL A 5 19.60 27.99 -1.82
N SER A 6 20.03 28.74 -2.84
CA SER A 6 20.84 29.95 -2.64
C SER A 6 20.05 31.07 -1.99
N PHE A 7 20.73 31.96 -1.25
CA PHE A 7 20.16 33.18 -0.67
C PHE A 7 19.37 34.03 -1.68
N GLU A 8 19.91 34.22 -2.91
CA GLU A 8 19.26 35.00 -3.97
C GLU A 8 17.83 34.51 -4.28
N ILE A 9 17.62 33.19 -4.30
CA ILE A 9 16.31 32.58 -4.57
C ILE A 9 15.36 32.80 -3.41
N LEU A 10 15.83 32.67 -2.16
CA LEU A 10 15.00 32.90 -0.97
C LEU A 10 14.53 34.35 -0.89
N GLU A 11 15.44 35.30 -1.11
CA GLU A 11 15.15 36.73 -1.11
C GLU A 11 14.16 37.07 -2.22
N THR A 12 14.42 36.59 -3.45
CA THR A 12 13.51 36.79 -4.59
C THR A 12 12.11 36.25 -4.30
N LEU A 13 11.99 35.01 -3.81
CA LEU A 13 10.69 34.41 -3.49
C LEU A 13 9.97 35.22 -2.40
N TRP A 14 10.67 35.60 -1.33
CA TRP A 14 10.07 36.37 -0.25
C TRP A 14 9.62 37.76 -0.69
N GLU A 15 10.44 38.48 -1.44
CA GLU A 15 10.08 39.79 -1.98
C GLU A 15 8.86 39.71 -2.90
N MET A 16 8.84 38.74 -3.82
CA MET A 16 7.70 38.54 -4.70
C MET A 16 6.43 38.23 -3.92
N LEU A 17 6.48 37.35 -2.93
CA LEU A 17 5.31 36.96 -2.15
C LEU A 17 4.74 38.12 -1.30
N ASN A 18 5.55 39.14 -0.97
CA ASN A 18 5.11 40.34 -0.27
C ASN A 18 4.49 41.41 -1.18
N LYS A 19 4.64 41.31 -2.51
CA LYS A 19 4.03 42.26 -3.45
C LYS A 19 2.52 42.04 -3.55
N SER A 20 1.78 43.13 -3.76
CA SER A 20 0.34 43.06 -4.05
C SER A 20 0.10 42.43 -5.42
N VAL A 21 -0.87 41.51 -5.50
CA VAL A 21 -1.32 40.92 -6.76
C VAL A 21 -2.19 41.93 -7.50
N ARG A 22 -1.88 42.20 -8.77
CA ARG A 22 -2.78 42.95 -9.68
C ARG A 22 -3.75 41.99 -10.35
N ASP A 23 -4.94 42.49 -10.72
CA ASP A 23 -5.92 41.70 -11.46
C ASP A 23 -5.36 41.27 -12.82
N THR A 24 -5.44 39.97 -13.06
CA THR A 24 -4.94 39.30 -14.27
C THR A 24 -6.06 39.05 -15.27
N SER A 25 -5.75 39.07 -16.57
CA SER A 25 -6.72 38.74 -17.64
C SER A 25 -6.89 37.21 -17.77
N PRO A 26 -8.03 36.63 -17.35
CA PRO A 26 -8.22 35.18 -17.37
C PRO A 26 -8.36 34.61 -18.78
N ASP A 27 -8.77 35.42 -19.77
CA ASP A 27 -9.00 34.94 -21.13
C ASP A 27 -7.70 34.77 -21.91
N LYS A 28 -6.72 35.66 -21.71
CA LYS A 28 -5.40 35.55 -22.37
C LYS A 28 -4.64 34.30 -21.92
N SER A 29 -4.64 34.02 -20.61
CA SER A 29 -3.98 32.84 -20.04
C SER A 29 -4.55 31.52 -20.58
N LYS A 30 -5.89 31.43 -20.73
CA LYS A 30 -6.55 30.25 -21.32
C LYS A 30 -6.15 30.01 -22.77
N THR A 31 -6.05 31.06 -23.57
CA THR A 31 -5.63 30.94 -24.98
C THR A 31 -4.22 30.36 -25.07
N LEU A 32 -3.27 30.91 -24.32
CA LEU A 32 -1.89 30.42 -24.30
C LEU A 32 -1.80 28.97 -23.80
N LEU A 33 -2.53 28.63 -22.73
CA LEU A 33 -2.57 27.26 -22.21
C LEU A 33 -3.15 26.26 -23.22
N ASN A 34 -4.16 26.64 -23.99
CA ASN A 34 -4.73 25.80 -25.05
C ASN A 34 -3.73 25.59 -26.19
N GLU A 35 -2.97 26.62 -26.57
CA GLU A 35 -1.95 26.49 -27.62
C GLU A 35 -0.85 25.50 -27.22
N VAL A 36 -0.31 25.59 -26.01
CA VAL A 36 0.72 24.65 -25.53
C VAL A 36 0.17 23.25 -25.31
N LEU A 37 -1.11 23.13 -24.94
CA LEU A 37 -1.79 21.82 -24.82
C LEU A 37 -1.90 21.11 -26.17
N ILE A 38 -2.22 21.85 -27.24
CA ILE A 38 -2.29 21.29 -28.60
C ILE A 38 -0.89 20.87 -29.07
N LYS A 39 0.13 21.68 -28.77
CA LYS A 39 1.54 21.36 -29.09
C LYS A 39 2.07 20.19 -28.28
N GLY A 40 1.57 19.98 -27.06
CA GLY A 40 2.08 19.01 -26.08
C GLY A 40 3.37 19.46 -25.38
N TRP A 41 3.87 20.65 -25.72
CA TRP A 41 5.13 21.22 -25.26
C TRP A 41 4.96 22.72 -25.04
N ALA A 42 5.67 23.25 -24.04
CA ALA A 42 5.79 24.68 -23.77
C ALA A 42 7.27 25.06 -23.70
N SER A 43 7.71 25.97 -24.56
CA SER A 43 9.06 26.54 -24.47
C SER A 43 9.20 27.41 -23.23
N LEU A 44 10.44 27.73 -22.80
CA LEU A 44 10.65 28.65 -21.69
C LEU A 44 9.96 30.01 -21.91
N ALA A 45 9.98 30.53 -23.14
CA ALA A 45 9.26 31.75 -23.49
C ALA A 45 7.73 31.60 -23.35
N ASP A 46 7.15 30.49 -23.82
CA ASP A 46 5.71 30.22 -23.62
C ASP A 46 5.37 30.19 -22.12
N ILE A 47 6.24 29.60 -21.30
CA ILE A 47 6.04 29.48 -19.85
C ILE A 47 6.06 30.86 -19.18
N GLU A 48 7.02 31.71 -19.53
CA GLU A 48 7.11 33.07 -19.03
C GLU A 48 5.87 33.89 -19.39
N ASP A 49 5.43 33.84 -20.65
CA ASP A 49 4.20 34.50 -21.11
C ASP A 49 2.97 34.00 -20.35
N ILE A 50 2.87 32.68 -20.12
CA ILE A 50 1.78 32.09 -19.34
C ILE A 50 1.83 32.61 -17.90
N LEU A 51 2.99 32.56 -17.24
CA LEU A 51 3.12 32.97 -15.84
C LEU A 51 2.86 34.47 -15.63
N ASP A 52 3.32 35.31 -16.56
CA ASP A 52 3.06 36.76 -16.54
C ASP A 52 1.56 37.06 -16.62
N THR A 53 0.79 36.24 -17.34
CA THR A 53 -0.67 36.39 -17.39
C THR A 53 -1.38 35.82 -16.17
N LEU A 54 -0.79 34.89 -15.43
CA LEU A 54 -1.40 34.21 -14.29
C LEU A 54 -1.12 34.89 -12.95
N ASP A 55 0.10 35.39 -12.75
CA ASP A 55 0.47 36.10 -11.54
C ASP A 55 1.45 37.25 -11.82
N SER A 56 0.93 38.48 -11.71
CA SER A 56 1.69 39.72 -11.92
C SER A 56 2.96 39.86 -11.05
N ARG A 57 3.12 39.06 -10.00
CA ARG A 57 4.33 39.07 -9.16
C ARG A 57 5.52 38.38 -9.83
N ILE A 58 5.27 37.54 -10.83
CA ILE A 58 6.29 36.79 -11.59
C ILE A 58 6.94 37.63 -12.71
N TYR A 59 6.40 38.84 -12.93
CA TYR A 59 6.83 39.78 -13.96
C TYR A 59 8.34 40.07 -14.02
N ASN A 60 8.85 40.32 -15.24
CA ASN A 60 10.23 40.70 -15.59
C ASN A 60 11.31 39.63 -15.33
N HIS A 61 11.03 38.34 -15.54
CA HIS A 61 12.05 37.27 -15.47
C HIS A 61 12.84 37.22 -14.15
N THR A 62 12.29 37.78 -13.08
CA THR A 62 13.02 37.86 -11.79
C THR A 62 13.15 36.45 -11.19
N LEU A 63 12.14 35.61 -11.43
CA LEU A 63 12.15 34.21 -11.05
C LEU A 63 12.74 33.36 -12.17
N LYS A 64 13.97 32.87 -11.98
CA LYS A 64 14.63 31.94 -12.91
C LYS A 64 13.91 30.58 -12.89
N ILE A 65 13.07 30.33 -13.90
CA ILE A 65 12.22 29.14 -13.97
C ILE A 65 13.05 27.85 -14.02
N GLU A 66 14.20 27.90 -14.68
CA GLU A 66 15.15 26.80 -14.79
C GLU A 66 15.65 26.37 -13.41
N LYS A 67 15.89 27.33 -12.51
CA LYS A 67 16.29 27.05 -11.12
C LYS A 67 15.17 26.41 -10.32
N ILE A 68 13.92 26.84 -10.54
CA ILE A 68 12.78 26.19 -9.90
C ILE A 68 12.60 24.76 -10.43
N CYS A 69 12.73 24.56 -11.74
CA CYS A 69 12.70 23.22 -12.33
C CYS A 69 13.81 22.31 -11.76
N GLU A 70 15.03 22.83 -11.61
CA GLU A 70 16.16 22.12 -11.01
C GLU A 70 15.87 21.71 -9.54
N ILE A 71 15.38 22.64 -8.71
CA ILE A 71 15.07 22.37 -7.29
C ILE A 71 14.03 21.25 -7.12
N PHE A 72 13.08 21.14 -8.06
CA PHE A 72 11.97 20.21 -8.01
C PHE A 72 12.13 19.01 -8.96
N ASP A 73 13.31 18.82 -9.53
CA ASP A 73 13.64 17.71 -10.43
C ASP A 73 12.67 17.63 -11.63
N ILE A 74 12.22 18.78 -12.14
CA ILE A 74 11.41 18.88 -13.35
C ILE A 74 12.34 18.92 -14.56
N ALA A 75 12.23 17.90 -15.42
CA ALA A 75 13.04 17.80 -16.63
C ALA A 75 12.69 18.89 -17.65
N ILE A 76 13.67 19.75 -17.95
CA ILE A 76 13.69 20.60 -19.14
C ILE A 76 14.34 19.79 -20.24
N GLU A 77 13.66 19.66 -21.38
CA GLU A 77 14.11 18.90 -22.53
C GLU A 77 14.27 19.81 -23.74
N THR A 78 15.17 19.47 -24.66
CA THR A 78 15.25 20.15 -25.94
C THR A 78 14.16 19.59 -26.87
N ALA A 79 13.15 20.41 -27.16
CA ALA A 79 12.09 20.07 -28.10
C ALA A 79 12.36 20.68 -29.47
N TYR A 80 11.98 19.97 -30.52
CA TYR A 80 12.23 20.37 -31.90
C TYR A 80 10.90 20.51 -32.64
N TYR A 81 10.78 21.57 -33.45
CA TYR A 81 9.67 21.65 -34.39
C TYR A 81 9.80 20.56 -35.44
N LYS A 82 8.67 19.96 -35.82
CA LYS A 82 8.64 19.01 -36.93
C LYS A 82 9.09 19.73 -38.21
N PRO A 83 10.19 19.32 -38.86
CA PRO A 83 10.69 20.00 -40.05
C PRO A 83 9.70 19.83 -41.21
N SER A 84 9.49 20.91 -41.97
CA SER A 84 8.56 20.92 -43.11
C SER A 84 9.16 20.34 -44.39
N ARG A 85 10.49 20.14 -44.45
CA ARG A 85 11.22 19.58 -45.60
C ARG A 85 12.35 18.66 -45.11
N LEU A 86 12.68 17.63 -45.89
CA LEU A 86 13.85 16.79 -45.66
C LEU A 86 15.13 17.64 -45.88
N SER A 87 16.18 17.45 -45.07
CA SER A 87 17.51 18.11 -45.16
C SER A 87 17.64 19.58 -44.71
N ILE A 88 16.85 20.04 -43.73
CA ILE A 88 17.06 21.34 -43.06
C ILE A 88 17.58 21.08 -41.63
N GLU A 89 18.50 21.93 -41.15
CA GLU A 89 18.92 21.97 -39.75
C GLU A 89 17.72 22.31 -38.85
N VAL A 90 17.58 21.60 -37.74
CA VAL A 90 16.42 21.77 -36.84
C VAL A 90 16.86 22.53 -35.60
N LEU A 91 16.20 23.66 -35.33
CA LEU A 91 16.42 24.43 -34.10
C LEU A 91 15.69 23.76 -32.93
N GLY A 92 16.44 23.43 -31.89
CA GLY A 92 15.91 22.93 -30.62
C GLY A 92 15.67 24.08 -29.65
N ASN A 93 14.56 24.01 -28.91
CA ASN A 93 14.24 24.97 -27.85
C ASN A 93 14.14 24.24 -26.52
N GLU A 94 14.65 24.84 -25.45
CA GLU A 94 14.42 24.36 -24.10
C GLU A 94 12.93 24.47 -23.76
N SER A 95 12.32 23.32 -23.43
CA SER A 95 10.89 23.18 -23.29
C SER A 95 10.52 22.18 -22.20
N LEU A 96 9.32 22.34 -21.65
CA LEU A 96 8.67 21.36 -20.80
C LEU A 96 7.60 20.60 -21.59
N ARG A 97 7.50 19.29 -21.33
CA ARG A 97 6.29 18.54 -21.66
C ARG A 97 5.10 19.13 -20.92
N ILE A 98 3.91 18.96 -21.49
CA ILE A 98 2.69 19.52 -20.90
C ILE A 98 2.42 19.01 -19.46
N GLU A 99 2.78 17.77 -19.15
CA GLU A 99 2.67 17.20 -17.80
C GLU A 99 3.66 17.85 -16.82
N SER A 100 4.88 18.15 -17.29
CA SER A 100 5.90 18.87 -16.52
C SER A 100 5.53 20.34 -16.30
N LEU A 101 4.89 20.99 -17.28
CA LEU A 101 4.31 22.32 -17.08
C LEU A 101 3.22 22.29 -16.01
N ALA A 102 2.31 21.32 -16.06
CA ALA A 102 1.28 21.16 -15.02
C ALA A 102 1.91 20.98 -13.64
N HIS A 103 2.97 20.16 -13.55
CA HIS A 103 3.73 19.99 -12.30
C HIS A 103 4.35 21.31 -11.81
N LEU A 104 4.97 22.10 -12.70
CA LEU A 104 5.50 23.43 -12.36
C LEU A 104 4.42 24.35 -11.81
N LEU A 105 3.26 24.44 -12.48
CA LEU A 105 2.13 25.27 -12.02
C LEU A 105 1.62 24.82 -10.63
N ILE A 106 1.59 23.51 -10.36
CA ILE A 106 1.24 22.96 -9.04
C ILE A 106 2.24 23.42 -7.97
N ILE A 107 3.54 23.36 -8.25
CA ILE A 107 4.59 23.80 -7.32
C ILE A 107 4.46 25.29 -7.03
N LEU A 108 4.30 26.12 -8.06
CA LEU A 108 4.14 27.56 -7.91
C LEU A 108 2.87 27.90 -7.11
N GLU A 109 1.77 27.17 -7.29
CA GLU A 109 0.58 27.30 -6.44
C GLU A 109 0.90 26.98 -4.97
N GLN A 110 1.67 25.90 -4.73
CA GLN A 110 2.07 25.50 -3.38
C GLN A 110 3.00 26.52 -2.72
N ILE A 111 3.85 27.20 -3.50
CA ILE A 111 4.68 28.31 -3.03
C ILE A 111 3.80 29.51 -2.67
N GLY A 112 2.66 29.67 -3.34
CA GLY A 112 1.67 30.71 -3.05
C GLY A 112 1.42 31.69 -4.20
N PHE A 113 1.88 31.35 -5.40
CA PHE A 113 1.54 32.05 -6.63
C PHE A 113 0.14 31.66 -7.14
N ASN A 114 -0.46 32.53 -7.93
CA ASN A 114 -1.78 32.33 -8.53
C ASN A 114 -1.65 31.70 -9.91
N THR A 115 -1.27 30.43 -9.98
CA THR A 115 -0.96 29.74 -11.25
C THR A 115 -2.08 28.87 -11.81
N ARG A 116 -3.22 28.78 -11.11
CA ARG A 116 -4.43 28.06 -11.54
C ARG A 116 -4.16 26.68 -12.19
N PRO A 117 -3.41 25.78 -11.53
CA PRO A 117 -3.04 24.48 -12.11
C PRO A 117 -4.25 23.59 -12.48
N GLU A 118 -5.42 23.82 -11.88
CA GLU A 118 -6.64 23.07 -12.18
C GLU A 118 -7.02 23.07 -13.66
N ASP A 119 -6.79 24.17 -14.38
CA ASP A 119 -7.20 24.33 -15.78
C ASP A 119 -6.49 23.29 -16.65
N LEU A 120 -5.20 23.05 -16.40
CA LEU A 120 -4.40 22.07 -17.12
C LEU A 120 -4.56 20.64 -16.55
N VAL A 121 -4.60 20.51 -15.22
CA VAL A 121 -4.74 19.19 -14.57
C VAL A 121 -6.04 18.50 -14.96
N ASN A 122 -7.16 19.22 -15.03
CA ASN A 122 -8.46 18.64 -15.39
C ASN A 122 -8.46 18.07 -16.82
N LEU A 123 -7.64 18.61 -17.72
CA LEU A 123 -7.52 18.15 -19.10
C LEU A 123 -6.59 16.93 -19.22
N LEU A 124 -5.56 16.83 -18.37
CA LEU A 124 -4.59 15.74 -18.39
C LEU A 124 -5.04 14.51 -17.60
N LEU A 125 -5.77 14.71 -16.48
CA LEU A 125 -6.13 13.64 -15.54
C LEU A 125 -6.86 12.45 -16.17
N PRO A 126 -7.82 12.62 -17.12
CA PRO A 126 -8.53 11.49 -17.73
C PRO A 126 -7.58 10.45 -18.36
N LYS A 127 -6.54 10.92 -19.07
CA LYS A 127 -5.53 10.05 -19.73
C LYS A 127 -4.70 9.26 -18.72
N LEU A 128 -4.38 9.88 -17.57
CA LEU A 128 -3.59 9.24 -16.51
C LEU A 128 -4.39 8.22 -15.69
N THR A 129 -5.72 8.29 -15.74
CA THR A 129 -6.62 7.36 -15.03
C THR A 129 -7.11 6.19 -15.88
N GLU A 130 -6.64 6.08 -17.13
CA GLU A 130 -6.98 4.96 -18.00
C GLU A 130 -6.49 3.63 -17.42
N LYS A 131 -7.29 2.56 -17.60
CA LYS A 131 -7.05 1.24 -16.96
C LYS A 131 -5.71 0.60 -17.34
N ASN A 132 -5.11 1.00 -18.47
CA ASN A 132 -3.88 0.42 -18.99
C ASN A 132 -2.62 1.18 -18.54
N THR A 133 -2.77 2.33 -17.87
CA THR A 133 -1.65 3.14 -17.39
C THR A 133 -1.11 2.52 -16.10
N ILE A 134 0.00 1.80 -16.21
CA ILE A 134 0.63 1.07 -15.08
C ILE A 134 1.76 1.89 -14.45
N PHE A 135 2.49 2.67 -15.26
CA PHE A 135 3.61 3.49 -14.82
C PHE A 135 3.32 4.96 -15.07
N LEU A 136 3.71 5.81 -14.11
CA LEU A 136 3.63 7.26 -14.19
C LEU A 136 5.02 7.83 -13.91
N SER A 137 5.44 8.81 -14.70
CA SER A 137 6.58 9.67 -14.39
C SER A 137 6.32 10.52 -13.13
N ALA A 138 7.38 11.16 -12.61
CA ALA A 138 7.26 12.02 -11.44
C ALA A 138 6.23 13.16 -11.66
N SER A 139 6.28 13.84 -12.81
CA SER A 139 5.32 14.91 -13.16
C SER A 139 3.89 14.39 -13.29
N GLU A 140 3.68 13.27 -13.98
CA GLU A 140 2.35 12.64 -14.12
C GLU A 140 1.77 12.22 -12.76
N LEU A 141 2.61 11.70 -11.86
CA LEU A 141 2.20 11.32 -10.52
C LEU A 141 1.70 12.52 -9.71
N GLN A 142 2.34 13.68 -9.85
CA GLN A 142 1.90 14.92 -9.19
C GLN A 142 0.55 15.40 -9.74
N VAL A 143 0.36 15.34 -11.06
CA VAL A 143 -0.93 15.62 -11.71
C VAL A 143 -2.01 14.66 -11.22
N PHE A 144 -1.71 13.36 -11.17
CA PHE A 144 -2.63 12.31 -10.71
C PHE A 144 -3.09 12.53 -9.26
N TRP A 145 -2.19 13.01 -8.40
CA TRP A 145 -2.46 13.27 -6.99
C TRP A 145 -3.08 14.64 -6.69
N PHE A 146 -3.01 15.57 -7.63
CA PHE A 146 -3.40 16.97 -7.43
C PHE A 146 -4.78 17.11 -6.78
N THR A 147 -5.83 16.54 -7.37
CA THR A 147 -7.22 16.72 -6.89
C THR A 147 -7.42 16.20 -5.46
N LYS A 148 -6.72 15.13 -5.09
CA LYS A 148 -6.81 14.51 -3.75
C LYS A 148 -6.04 15.28 -2.68
N TYR A 149 -4.91 15.88 -3.07
CA TYR A 149 -3.93 16.47 -2.14
C TYR A 149 -3.77 18.00 -2.23
N ARG A 150 -4.45 18.67 -3.16
CA ARG A 150 -4.47 20.15 -3.26
C ARG A 150 -4.73 20.76 -1.89
N HIS A 151 -3.83 21.65 -1.46
CA HIS A 151 -3.84 22.32 -0.16
C HIS A 151 -3.67 21.43 1.09
N ARG A 152 -3.39 20.13 0.94
CA ARG A 152 -3.21 19.14 2.03
C ARG A 152 -1.81 18.56 2.09
N ASN A 153 -0.93 18.98 1.18
CA ASN A 153 0.46 18.53 1.10
C ASN A 153 1.25 18.86 2.36
N SER A 154 2.37 18.18 2.55
CA SER A 154 3.33 18.55 3.58
C SER A 154 3.88 19.96 3.33
N PRO A 155 4.28 20.69 4.38
CA PRO A 155 4.95 21.98 4.22
C PRO A 155 6.17 21.88 3.29
N LEU A 156 6.34 22.90 2.45
CA LEU A 156 7.56 23.13 1.69
C LEU A 156 8.49 23.98 2.55
N GLU A 157 9.75 23.57 2.64
CA GLU A 157 10.76 24.25 3.43
C GLU A 157 11.95 24.52 2.52
N PHE A 158 12.27 25.79 2.33
CA PHE A 158 13.47 26.21 1.62
C PHE A 158 14.48 26.73 2.65
N CYS A 159 15.71 26.23 2.62
CA CYS A 159 16.75 26.68 3.53
C CYS A 159 18.06 26.90 2.78
N THR A 160 18.94 27.69 3.35
CA THR A 160 20.35 27.71 2.94
C THR A 160 21.10 26.53 3.58
N ASP A 161 22.35 26.30 3.18
CA ASP A 161 23.23 25.29 3.78
C ASP A 161 23.65 25.62 5.23
N GLU A 162 23.28 26.79 5.73
CA GLU A 162 23.54 27.18 7.12
C GLU A 162 22.57 26.49 8.09
N GLU A 163 23.04 26.15 9.29
CA GLU A 163 22.23 25.55 10.35
C GLU A 163 21.28 26.60 10.96
N TRP A 164 20.26 26.98 10.20
CA TRP A 164 19.29 28.03 10.54
C TRP A 164 18.59 27.79 11.89
N TRP A 165 18.49 26.53 12.35
CA TRP A 165 17.87 26.16 13.61
C TRP A 165 18.73 26.44 14.86
N ARG A 166 20.01 26.83 14.70
CA ARG A 166 20.92 27.16 15.81
C ARG A 166 21.09 28.66 16.06
N GLN A 167 20.54 29.51 15.21
CA GLN A 167 20.72 30.97 15.28
C GLN A 167 19.54 31.64 15.97
N ASP A 168 19.82 32.66 16.79
CA ASP A 168 18.80 33.60 17.25
C ASP A 168 18.18 34.25 16.02
N SER A 169 16.88 34.06 15.83
CA SER A 169 16.24 34.38 14.57
C SER A 169 14.90 35.05 14.77
N LYS A 170 14.62 36.04 13.92
CA LYS A 170 13.32 36.69 13.85
C LYS A 170 12.51 35.99 12.76
N THR A 171 11.25 35.70 13.05
CA THR A 171 10.33 35.13 12.06
C THR A 171 9.27 36.16 11.67
N LYS A 172 9.06 36.34 10.36
CA LYS A 172 7.89 37.07 9.82
C LYS A 172 7.02 36.10 9.06
N SER A 173 5.70 36.27 9.14
CA SER A 173 4.78 35.42 8.40
C SER A 173 3.72 36.23 7.67
N ILE A 174 3.40 35.80 6.46
CA ILE A 174 2.34 36.35 5.62
C ILE A 174 1.36 35.24 5.21
N LYS A 175 0.15 35.63 4.82
CA LYS A 175 -0.85 34.73 4.27
C LYS A 175 -1.08 35.08 2.81
N THR A 176 -0.97 34.09 1.93
CA THR A 176 -1.13 34.30 0.49
C THR A 176 -2.61 34.37 0.11
N SER A 177 -2.92 34.81 -1.11
CA SER A 177 -4.27 34.81 -1.69
C SER A 177 -4.90 33.41 -1.66
N SER A 178 -4.11 32.37 -1.92
CA SER A 178 -4.50 30.96 -1.83
C SER A 178 -4.55 30.41 -0.40
N SER A 179 -4.50 31.27 0.62
CA SER A 179 -4.53 30.95 2.06
C SER A 179 -3.37 30.12 2.60
N TYR A 180 -2.26 29.98 1.86
CA TYR A 180 -1.04 29.38 2.39
C TYR A 180 -0.40 30.34 3.40
N LYS A 181 0.17 29.80 4.48
CA LYS A 181 0.96 30.59 5.43
C LYS A 181 2.43 30.46 5.06
N VAL A 182 3.06 31.57 4.69
CA VAL A 182 4.49 31.64 4.38
C VAL A 182 5.20 32.28 5.56
N SER A 183 6.24 31.63 6.09
CA SER A 183 7.01 32.11 7.24
C SER A 183 8.49 32.20 6.85
N ALA A 184 9.06 33.40 6.88
CA ALA A 184 10.48 33.64 6.65
C ALA A 184 11.21 33.83 7.97
N THR A 185 12.38 33.21 8.07
CA THR A 185 13.30 33.29 9.21
C THR A 185 14.53 34.07 8.78
N PHE A 186 14.89 35.07 9.56
CA PHE A 186 16.00 35.98 9.29
C PHE A 186 17.12 35.75 10.28
N ASN A 187 18.37 35.79 9.81
CA ASN A 187 19.55 35.83 10.66
C ASN A 187 19.77 37.23 11.25
N ASP A 188 20.81 37.37 12.09
CA ASP A 188 21.17 38.65 12.73
C ASP A 188 21.53 39.75 11.73
N SER A 189 22.06 39.38 10.55
CA SER A 189 22.37 40.30 9.46
C SER A 189 21.13 40.76 8.67
N GLY A 190 19.95 40.20 8.97
CA GLY A 190 18.70 40.51 8.28
C GLY A 190 18.49 39.75 6.97
N CYS A 191 19.35 38.79 6.63
CA CYS A 191 19.22 37.92 5.46
C CYS A 191 18.28 36.74 5.75
N ILE A 192 17.59 36.25 4.72
CA ILE A 192 16.65 35.13 4.83
C ILE A 192 17.42 33.82 4.78
N ILE A 193 17.33 33.02 5.84
CA ILE A 193 18.00 31.71 5.95
C ILE A 193 17.03 30.54 5.79
N HIS A 194 15.73 30.76 6.02
CA HIS A 194 14.72 29.72 5.90
C HIS A 194 13.33 30.28 5.56
N LEU A 195 12.62 29.61 4.67
CA LEU A 195 11.26 29.92 4.23
C LEU A 195 10.38 28.66 4.32
N GLU A 196 9.43 28.66 5.25
CA GLU A 196 8.43 27.59 5.40
C GLU A 196 7.10 28.01 4.76
N ILE A 197 6.55 27.16 3.90
CA ILE A 197 5.26 27.37 3.24
C ILE A 197 4.32 26.26 3.66
N ARG A 198 3.32 26.65 4.46
CA ARG A 198 2.37 25.74 5.10
C ARG A 198 1.01 25.76 4.39
N PRO A 199 0.54 24.61 3.87
CA PRO A 199 -0.77 24.54 3.24
C PRO A 199 -1.94 24.70 4.23
N PRO A 200 -3.06 25.31 3.81
CA PRO A 200 -4.16 25.65 4.73
C PRO A 200 -4.89 24.44 5.30
N LYS A 201 -4.91 23.30 4.59
CA LYS A 201 -5.60 22.07 5.02
C LYS A 201 -4.63 20.97 5.46
N PHE A 202 -3.34 21.29 5.65
CA PHE A 202 -2.35 20.31 6.09
C PHE A 202 -2.66 19.82 7.51
N ARG A 203 -2.62 18.49 7.69
CA ARG A 203 -2.69 17.83 9.00
C ARG A 203 -1.52 16.86 9.12
N LYS A 204 -0.73 17.00 10.19
CA LYS A 204 0.37 16.08 10.48
C LYS A 204 -0.20 14.68 10.69
N ARG A 205 0.20 13.73 9.84
CA ARG A 205 -0.23 12.34 10.01
C ARG A 205 0.38 11.77 11.30
N PRO A 206 -0.37 10.94 12.05
CA PRO A 206 0.19 10.19 13.17
C PRO A 206 1.41 9.37 12.70
N ARG A 207 2.43 9.27 13.53
CA ARG A 207 3.57 8.40 13.24
C ARG A 207 3.10 6.96 13.10
N THR A 208 3.58 6.29 12.07
CA THR A 208 3.36 4.86 11.86
C THR A 208 4.44 4.06 12.59
N PHE A 209 4.09 2.86 13.07
CA PHE A 209 5.05 1.95 13.69
C PHE A 209 4.65 0.49 13.46
N SER A 210 5.65 -0.39 13.35
CA SER A 210 5.44 -1.83 13.19
C SER A 210 4.94 -2.44 14.50
N THR A 211 3.95 -3.31 14.42
CA THR A 211 3.38 -4.02 15.57
C THR A 211 2.88 -5.40 15.17
N ARG A 212 2.84 -6.34 16.12
CA ARG A 212 2.30 -7.69 15.92
C ARG A 212 0.89 -7.79 16.52
N CYS A 213 -0.07 -8.30 15.75
CA CYS A 213 -1.42 -8.53 16.23
C CYS A 213 -1.45 -9.58 17.34
N LYS A 214 -2.08 -9.27 18.48
CA LYS A 214 -2.18 -10.17 19.64
C LYS A 214 -3.02 -11.42 19.36
N GLU A 215 -4.00 -11.35 18.45
CA GLU A 215 -4.91 -12.45 18.16
C GLU A 215 -4.39 -13.37 17.04
N CYS A 216 -3.95 -12.79 15.92
CA CYS A 216 -3.56 -13.56 14.74
C CYS A 216 -2.03 -13.68 14.54
N GLY A 217 -1.22 -12.97 15.33
CA GLY A 217 0.24 -12.99 15.25
C GLY A 217 0.84 -12.37 13.98
N TYR A 218 0.04 -11.69 13.14
CA TYR A 218 0.52 -11.04 11.92
C TYR A 218 1.18 -9.70 12.25
N GLU A 219 2.33 -9.42 11.63
CA GLU A 219 3.05 -8.15 11.75
C GLU A 219 2.53 -7.14 10.72
N TRP A 220 2.26 -5.92 11.16
CA TRP A 220 1.68 -4.87 10.33
C TRP A 220 2.06 -3.48 10.86
N VAL A 221 1.92 -2.47 10.01
CA VAL A 221 2.26 -1.09 10.32
C VAL A 221 0.99 -0.34 10.75
N LYS A 222 0.92 0.01 12.04
CA LYS A 222 -0.22 0.75 12.58
C LYS A 222 -0.17 2.19 12.09
N GLY A 223 -1.32 2.68 11.59
CA GLY A 223 -1.45 4.04 11.05
C GLY A 223 -1.24 4.14 9.54
N ASP A 224 -0.71 3.10 8.89
CA ASP A 224 -0.69 2.99 7.45
C ASP A 224 -1.99 2.32 6.94
N PRO A 225 -2.82 3.00 6.13
CA PRO A 225 -4.08 2.46 5.63
C PRO A 225 -3.91 1.17 4.82
N GLU A 226 -2.83 1.06 4.04
CA GLU A 226 -2.58 -0.08 3.18
C GLU A 226 -2.15 -1.30 4.00
N SER A 227 -1.16 -1.17 4.88
CA SER A 227 -0.77 -2.22 5.82
C SER A 227 -1.94 -2.65 6.71
N SER A 228 -2.77 -1.71 7.16
CA SER A 228 -4.00 -2.02 7.93
C SER A 228 -4.98 -2.87 7.13
N MET A 229 -5.13 -2.62 5.83
CA MET A 229 -5.98 -3.41 4.94
C MET A 229 -5.44 -4.83 4.77
N TYR A 230 -4.13 -4.98 4.52
CA TYR A 230 -3.49 -6.30 4.43
C TYR A 230 -3.64 -7.08 5.74
N HIS A 231 -3.44 -6.42 6.89
CA HIS A 231 -3.70 -7.02 8.19
C HIS A 231 -5.13 -7.53 8.31
N ARG A 232 -6.16 -6.74 7.97
CA ARG A 232 -7.57 -7.23 8.03
C ARG A 232 -7.81 -8.48 7.19
N ARG A 233 -7.23 -8.52 5.98
CA ARG A 233 -7.35 -9.67 5.07
C ARG A 233 -6.69 -10.92 5.65
N GLU A 234 -5.45 -10.82 6.11
CA GLU A 234 -4.75 -11.96 6.72
C GLU A 234 -5.36 -12.34 8.08
N HIS A 235 -5.81 -11.38 8.88
CA HIS A 235 -6.49 -11.61 10.15
C HIS A 235 -7.74 -12.47 9.93
N LYS A 236 -8.63 -12.10 9.01
CA LYS A 236 -9.83 -12.90 8.69
C LYS A 236 -9.49 -14.34 8.30
N LYS A 237 -8.42 -14.52 7.52
CA LYS A 237 -7.95 -15.83 7.06
C LYS A 237 -7.29 -16.65 8.16
N ARG A 238 -6.56 -16.02 9.09
CA ARG A 238 -5.94 -16.70 10.23
C ARG A 238 -6.94 -17.10 11.30
N MET A 239 -7.89 -16.20 11.61
CA MET A 239 -8.91 -16.46 12.61
C MET A 239 -9.87 -17.59 12.23
N SER A 240 -10.08 -17.87 10.94
CA SER A 240 -10.93 -18.99 10.50
C SER A 240 -10.45 -20.36 10.98
N TYR A 241 -9.18 -20.48 11.37
CA TYR A 241 -8.63 -21.71 11.91
C TYR A 241 -8.01 -21.58 13.30
N LEU A 242 -7.53 -20.40 13.70
CA LEU A 242 -7.07 -20.18 15.08
C LEU A 242 -8.23 -20.15 16.07
N ASP A 243 -9.40 -19.67 15.64
CA ASP A 243 -10.60 -19.54 16.46
C ASP A 243 -11.85 -19.80 15.59
N PRO A 244 -12.04 -21.07 15.16
CA PRO A 244 -13.07 -21.39 14.19
C PRO A 244 -14.46 -21.14 14.77
N LYS A 245 -15.31 -20.47 13.99
CA LYS A 245 -16.73 -20.29 14.31
C LYS A 245 -17.53 -21.57 14.01
N PRO A 246 -18.71 -21.74 14.62
CA PRO A 246 -19.65 -22.81 14.29
C PRO A 246 -19.90 -22.95 12.78
N ASN A 247 -19.80 -24.18 12.27
CA ASN A 247 -20.11 -24.45 10.88
C ASN A 247 -21.57 -24.93 10.78
N MET A 248 -22.44 -24.14 10.14
CA MET A 248 -23.87 -24.46 10.01
C MET A 248 -24.16 -25.80 9.34
N ARG A 249 -23.26 -26.32 8.49
CA ARG A 249 -23.43 -27.64 7.86
C ARG A 249 -23.08 -28.75 8.84
N MET A 250 -22.07 -28.52 9.68
CA MET A 250 -21.67 -29.47 10.71
C MET A 250 -22.75 -29.56 11.79
N THR A 251 -23.24 -28.43 12.31
CA THR A 251 -24.28 -28.41 13.36
C THR A 251 -25.53 -29.18 12.96
N LYS A 252 -25.93 -29.12 11.69
CA LYS A 252 -27.09 -29.87 11.17
C LYS A 252 -26.92 -31.38 11.22
N ILE A 253 -25.69 -31.90 11.12
CA ILE A 253 -25.43 -33.35 11.04
C ILE A 253 -24.89 -33.93 12.35
N MET A 254 -24.67 -33.12 13.40
CA MET A 254 -24.06 -33.55 14.67
C MET A 254 -24.81 -34.68 15.40
N HIS A 255 -26.10 -34.87 15.11
CA HIS A 255 -26.91 -35.95 15.68
C HIS A 255 -26.61 -37.33 15.06
N ASN A 256 -25.90 -37.37 13.92
CA ASN A 256 -25.54 -38.63 13.27
C ASN A 256 -24.28 -39.23 13.91
N PRO A 257 -24.21 -40.55 14.15
CA PRO A 257 -23.07 -41.18 14.82
C PRO A 257 -21.71 -41.00 14.09
N ASP A 258 -21.72 -40.87 12.75
CA ASP A 258 -20.52 -40.72 11.92
C ASP A 258 -20.35 -39.30 11.35
N PHE A 259 -20.89 -38.28 12.04
CA PHE A 259 -20.89 -36.91 11.52
C PHE A 259 -19.49 -36.33 11.30
N GLU A 260 -18.48 -36.80 12.05
CA GLU A 260 -17.08 -36.37 11.95
C GLU A 260 -16.28 -37.10 10.88
N LEU A 261 -16.74 -38.29 10.48
CA LEU A 261 -16.05 -39.16 9.53
C LEU A 261 -16.06 -38.55 8.11
N VAL A 262 -14.91 -38.64 7.44
CA VAL A 262 -14.68 -38.21 6.06
C VAL A 262 -14.05 -39.37 5.28
N THR A 263 -14.85 -39.99 4.42
CA THR A 263 -14.44 -41.05 3.48
C THR A 263 -14.52 -40.54 2.04
N THR A 264 -14.13 -41.36 1.05
CA THR A 264 -14.28 -41.07 -0.38
C THR A 264 -15.70 -40.67 -0.80
N ASN A 265 -16.72 -41.20 -0.11
CA ASN A 265 -18.13 -40.93 -0.39
C ASN A 265 -18.69 -39.70 0.35
N SER A 266 -17.84 -38.98 1.09
CA SER A 266 -18.29 -37.84 1.88
C SER A 266 -18.59 -36.61 1.02
N LEU A 267 -19.47 -35.76 1.53
CA LEU A 267 -19.84 -34.53 0.84
C LEU A 267 -18.61 -33.63 0.62
N LYS A 268 -18.53 -32.99 -0.54
CA LYS A 268 -17.42 -32.09 -0.93
C LYS A 268 -17.03 -31.06 0.13
N TRP A 269 -18.00 -30.57 0.92
CA TRP A 269 -17.71 -29.59 1.97
C TRP A 269 -16.89 -30.17 3.12
N LYS A 270 -17.03 -31.46 3.46
CA LYS A 270 -16.19 -32.13 4.47
C LYS A 270 -14.74 -32.25 3.98
N HIS A 271 -14.55 -32.65 2.71
CA HIS A 271 -13.20 -32.67 2.10
C HIS A 271 -12.56 -31.29 2.06
N LYS A 272 -13.34 -30.23 1.79
CA LYS A 272 -12.84 -28.85 1.86
C LYS A 272 -12.36 -28.49 3.27
N GLU A 273 -13.12 -28.82 4.31
CA GLU A 273 -12.70 -28.56 5.70
C GLU A 273 -11.43 -29.37 6.06
N MET A 274 -11.38 -30.66 5.70
CA MET A 274 -10.18 -31.50 5.87
C MET A 274 -8.96 -30.88 5.18
N TYR A 275 -9.11 -30.46 3.92
CA TYR A 275 -8.06 -29.84 3.11
C TYR A 275 -7.53 -28.55 3.74
N GLU A 276 -8.41 -27.66 4.21
CA GLU A 276 -7.95 -26.42 4.84
C GLU A 276 -7.14 -26.70 6.11
N ARG A 277 -7.53 -27.70 6.92
CA ARG A 277 -6.76 -28.11 8.11
C ARG A 277 -5.42 -28.75 7.74
N ALA A 278 -5.40 -29.65 6.76
CA ALA A 278 -4.16 -30.24 6.24
C ALA A 278 -3.20 -29.15 5.71
N ARG A 279 -3.73 -28.14 5.03
CA ARG A 279 -2.94 -27.00 4.52
C ARG A 279 -2.37 -26.12 5.63
N ILE A 280 -3.07 -26.01 6.77
CA ILE A 280 -2.53 -25.32 7.95
C ILE A 280 -1.45 -26.17 8.60
N PHE A 281 -1.67 -27.47 8.77
CA PHE A 281 -0.67 -28.41 9.25
C PHE A 281 0.61 -28.32 8.40
N LYS A 282 0.49 -28.38 7.07
CA LYS A 282 1.60 -28.12 6.14
C LYS A 282 2.36 -26.85 6.45
N ARG A 283 1.65 -25.71 6.60
CA ARG A 283 2.30 -24.40 6.84
C ARG A 283 2.98 -24.31 8.20
N MET A 284 2.39 -24.91 9.23
CA MET A 284 2.91 -24.85 10.59
C MET A 284 4.12 -25.76 10.80
N PHE A 285 4.15 -26.91 10.12
CA PHE A 285 5.22 -27.91 10.24
C PHE A 285 6.17 -27.91 9.04
N HIS A 286 6.02 -26.95 8.13
CA HIS A 286 6.89 -26.75 6.97
C HIS A 286 7.02 -27.97 6.03
N TYR A 287 5.94 -28.73 5.86
CA TYR A 287 5.91 -29.80 4.86
C TYR A 287 5.83 -29.24 3.43
N ASP A 288 6.41 -29.97 2.49
CA ASP A 288 6.41 -29.58 1.06
C ASP A 288 5.09 -29.91 0.36
N PHE A 289 4.33 -30.89 0.87
CA PHE A 289 3.05 -31.33 0.33
C PHE A 289 1.90 -31.16 1.33
N VAL A 290 0.66 -31.17 0.83
CA VAL A 290 -0.56 -31.19 1.67
C VAL A 290 -0.97 -32.64 1.86
N GLN A 291 -1.20 -33.06 3.10
CA GLN A 291 -1.48 -34.46 3.46
C GLN A 291 -2.88 -34.93 3.03
N TRP A 292 -3.78 -33.99 2.69
CA TRP A 292 -5.08 -34.25 2.10
C TRP A 292 -5.10 -33.67 0.69
N HIS A 293 -5.11 -34.53 -0.33
CA HIS A 293 -4.70 -34.16 -1.70
C HIS A 293 -5.58 -33.09 -2.37
N SER A 294 -6.89 -33.06 -2.08
CA SER A 294 -7.80 -32.14 -2.78
C SER A 294 -9.00 -31.70 -1.94
N GLN A 295 -9.49 -30.50 -2.23
CA GLN A 295 -10.75 -29.97 -1.70
C GLN A 295 -11.97 -30.72 -2.26
N ALA A 296 -11.84 -31.35 -3.43
CA ALA A 296 -12.93 -32.01 -4.12
C ALA A 296 -13.20 -33.43 -3.62
N GLY A 297 -12.26 -34.04 -2.91
CA GLY A 297 -12.30 -35.45 -2.55
C GLY A 297 -10.89 -36.01 -2.35
N ASP A 298 -10.76 -37.08 -1.56
CA ASP A 298 -9.68 -38.05 -1.75
C ASP A 298 -10.34 -39.25 -2.44
N SER A 299 -9.76 -39.73 -3.54
CA SER A 299 -10.28 -40.90 -4.29
C SER A 299 -9.74 -42.21 -3.74
N ASP A 300 -8.75 -42.17 -2.84
CA ASP A 300 -8.19 -43.36 -2.22
C ASP A 300 -9.17 -43.93 -1.18
N PRO A 301 -9.78 -45.12 -1.43
CA PRO A 301 -10.69 -45.75 -0.48
C PRO A 301 -9.99 -46.18 0.82
N ASN A 302 -8.66 -46.19 0.82
CA ASN A 302 -7.83 -46.56 1.95
C ASN A 302 -7.47 -45.38 2.86
N VAL A 303 -8.18 -44.25 2.71
CA VAL A 303 -8.02 -43.04 3.53
C VAL A 303 -9.30 -42.74 4.27
N GLN A 304 -9.18 -42.52 5.58
CA GLN A 304 -10.28 -42.06 6.42
C GLN A 304 -9.85 -40.82 7.21
N GLY A 305 -10.53 -39.71 6.95
CA GLY A 305 -10.39 -38.47 7.68
C GLY A 305 -11.39 -38.35 8.83
N TYR A 306 -11.05 -37.59 9.85
CA TYR A 306 -11.94 -37.19 10.93
C TYR A 306 -11.82 -35.70 11.17
N LEU A 307 -12.94 -35.01 11.22
CA LEU A 307 -13.05 -33.60 11.62
C LEU A 307 -13.36 -33.54 13.12
N PHE A 308 -12.53 -32.85 13.91
CA PHE A 308 -12.83 -32.65 15.33
C PHE A 308 -13.78 -31.48 15.50
N THR A 309 -14.88 -31.72 16.20
CA THR A 309 -15.89 -30.72 16.47
C THR A 309 -16.06 -30.49 17.97
N ASN A 310 -16.32 -29.24 18.35
CA ASN A 310 -16.71 -28.90 19.72
C ASN A 310 -18.24 -28.87 19.87
N GLU A 311 -18.71 -28.64 21.09
CA GLU A 311 -20.14 -28.65 21.47
C GLU A 311 -20.99 -27.63 20.69
N ILE A 312 -20.39 -26.51 20.27
CA ILE A 312 -21.06 -25.48 19.46
C ILE A 312 -21.01 -25.76 17.95
N GLY A 313 -20.44 -26.90 17.52
CA GLY A 313 -20.32 -27.32 16.13
C GLY A 313 -19.26 -26.56 15.32
N ALA A 314 -18.28 -25.96 15.98
CA ALA A 314 -17.08 -25.45 15.32
C ALA A 314 -16.09 -26.60 15.07
N ILE A 315 -15.46 -26.59 13.90
CA ILE A 315 -14.46 -27.59 13.51
C ILE A 315 -13.10 -27.14 14.03
N THR A 316 -12.67 -27.69 15.15
CA THR A 316 -11.48 -27.29 15.91
C THR A 316 -10.21 -28.02 15.48
N GLY A 317 -10.33 -29.12 14.75
CA GLY A 317 -9.19 -29.90 14.29
C GLY A 317 -9.56 -30.93 13.24
N ALA A 318 -8.58 -31.73 12.84
CA ALA A 318 -8.74 -32.85 11.94
C ALA A 318 -7.60 -33.86 12.07
N CYS A 319 -7.86 -35.12 11.72
CA CYS A 319 -6.82 -36.12 11.52
C CYS A 319 -7.14 -37.05 10.36
N SER A 320 -6.14 -37.79 9.89
CA SER A 320 -6.31 -38.77 8.82
C SER A 320 -5.62 -40.09 9.15
N PHE A 321 -6.29 -41.18 8.83
CA PHE A 321 -5.77 -42.53 8.84
C PHE A 321 -5.62 -43.03 7.41
N ARG A 322 -4.53 -43.74 7.12
CA ARG A 322 -4.24 -44.32 5.81
C ARG A 322 -3.74 -45.76 5.97
N TYR A 323 -4.20 -46.68 5.12
CA TYR A 323 -3.58 -48.00 5.07
C TYR A 323 -2.17 -47.90 4.47
N ARG A 324 -1.22 -48.55 5.13
CA ARG A 324 0.08 -48.87 4.52
C ARG A 324 0.32 -50.36 4.53
N LYS A 325 0.90 -50.83 3.43
CA LYS A 325 1.32 -52.22 3.26
C LYS A 325 2.82 -52.30 3.47
N TYR A 326 3.23 -53.05 4.49
CA TYR A 326 4.63 -53.39 4.77
C TYR A 326 4.82 -54.88 4.52
N GLY A 327 5.30 -55.23 3.32
CA GLY A 327 5.39 -56.63 2.88
C GLY A 327 4.00 -57.30 2.82
N HIS A 328 3.76 -58.29 3.68
CA HIS A 328 2.48 -58.99 3.79
C HIS A 328 1.52 -58.39 4.82
N ASN A 329 1.98 -57.46 5.68
CA ASN A 329 1.16 -56.85 6.72
C ASN A 329 0.52 -55.56 6.23
N ILE A 330 -0.76 -55.39 6.53
CA ILE A 330 -1.53 -54.16 6.28
C ILE A 330 -1.84 -53.55 7.63
N VAL A 331 -1.40 -52.31 7.84
CA VAL A 331 -1.58 -51.59 9.10
C VAL A 331 -2.16 -50.21 8.81
N TRP A 332 -3.09 -49.76 9.66
CA TRP A 332 -3.57 -48.39 9.65
C TRP A 332 -2.51 -47.47 10.25
N ILE A 333 -2.28 -46.32 9.63
CA ILE A 333 -1.38 -45.30 10.16
C ILE A 333 -2.15 -44.00 10.34
N LEU A 334 -2.06 -43.40 11.52
CA LEU A 334 -2.41 -42.01 11.76
C LEU A 334 -1.38 -41.13 11.03
N ASP A 335 -1.73 -40.72 9.81
CA ASP A 335 -0.87 -40.03 8.86
C ASP A 335 -0.58 -38.58 9.29
N TRP A 336 -1.61 -37.89 9.80
CA TRP A 336 -1.45 -36.58 10.40
C TRP A 336 -2.60 -36.27 11.35
N VAL A 337 -2.32 -35.38 12.31
CA VAL A 337 -3.31 -34.81 13.22
C VAL A 337 -2.99 -33.34 13.45
N TRP A 338 -4.03 -32.51 13.41
CA TRP A 338 -3.93 -31.10 13.70
C TRP A 338 -5.10 -30.64 14.55
N VAL A 339 -4.78 -29.93 15.62
CA VAL A 339 -5.76 -29.23 16.46
C VAL A 339 -5.39 -27.76 16.50
N SER A 340 -6.41 -26.92 16.32
CA SER A 340 -6.30 -25.47 16.41
C SER A 340 -5.60 -25.06 17.70
N PRO A 341 -4.61 -24.14 17.66
CA PRO A 341 -3.83 -23.76 18.84
C PRO A 341 -4.68 -23.38 20.06
N LYS A 342 -5.78 -22.65 19.89
CA LYS A 342 -6.68 -22.25 21.00
C LYS A 342 -7.45 -23.43 21.61
N HIS A 343 -7.57 -24.54 20.90
CA HIS A 343 -8.27 -25.75 21.32
C HIS A 343 -7.32 -26.92 21.62
N ARG A 344 -6.01 -26.67 21.72
CA ARG A 344 -5.06 -27.67 22.21
C ARG A 344 -5.24 -27.84 23.71
N ARG A 345 -4.92 -29.04 24.20
CA ARG A 345 -5.00 -29.40 25.64
C ARG A 345 -6.41 -29.34 26.24
N THR A 346 -7.46 -29.25 25.43
CA THR A 346 -8.86 -29.38 25.86
C THR A 346 -9.39 -30.82 25.78
N GLY A 347 -8.52 -31.79 25.45
CA GLY A 347 -8.85 -33.21 25.38
C GLY A 347 -9.56 -33.65 24.09
N GLU A 348 -9.60 -32.84 23.02
CA GLU A 348 -10.31 -33.19 21.78
C GLU A 348 -9.88 -34.53 21.18
N LEU A 349 -8.57 -34.81 21.15
CA LEU A 349 -8.05 -36.08 20.64
C LEU A 349 -8.31 -37.23 21.63
N SER A 350 -8.12 -36.99 22.94
CA SER A 350 -8.34 -37.99 23.99
C SER A 350 -9.78 -38.53 23.96
N LYS A 351 -10.78 -37.66 23.79
CA LYS A 351 -12.20 -38.05 23.70
C LYS A 351 -12.49 -39.05 22.59
N ARG A 352 -11.69 -39.06 21.52
CA ARG A 352 -11.90 -39.90 20.32
C ARG A 352 -10.94 -41.07 20.24
N TRP A 353 -9.94 -41.12 21.12
CA TRP A 353 -8.83 -42.06 21.03
C TRP A 353 -9.28 -43.53 21.17
N GLU A 354 -10.12 -43.83 22.17
CA GLU A 354 -10.67 -45.18 22.37
C GLU A 354 -11.52 -45.66 21.18
N HIS A 355 -12.27 -44.75 20.55
CA HIS A 355 -13.00 -45.06 19.33
C HIS A 355 -12.04 -45.41 18.19
N PHE A 356 -10.94 -44.65 18.03
CA PHE A 356 -9.93 -44.95 17.01
C PHE A 356 -9.25 -46.30 17.24
N LYS A 357 -8.90 -46.64 18.49
CA LYS A 357 -8.34 -47.98 18.80
C LYS A 357 -9.32 -49.10 18.47
N THR A 358 -10.59 -48.94 18.85
CA THR A 358 -11.63 -49.93 18.53
C THR A 358 -11.81 -50.10 17.03
N LYS A 359 -11.79 -49.00 16.25
CA LYS A 359 -12.05 -49.03 14.82
C LYS A 359 -10.86 -49.47 13.96
N PHE A 360 -9.66 -49.00 14.29
CA PHE A 360 -8.45 -49.22 13.50
C PHE A 360 -7.54 -50.32 14.07
N GLY A 361 -7.85 -50.83 15.26
CA GLY A 361 -7.05 -51.84 15.94
C GLY A 361 -5.70 -51.28 16.39
N LYS A 362 -4.65 -52.12 16.30
CA LYS A 362 -3.26 -51.68 16.51
C LYS A 362 -2.79 -50.88 15.30
N PHE A 363 -2.95 -49.56 15.37
CA PHE A 363 -2.47 -48.62 14.33
C PHE A 363 -1.14 -47.99 14.73
N GLU A 364 -0.41 -47.44 13.77
CA GLU A 364 0.84 -46.71 14.01
C GLU A 364 0.65 -45.21 13.85
N VAL A 365 1.54 -44.40 14.41
CA VAL A 365 1.55 -42.94 14.19
C VAL A 365 2.69 -42.58 13.25
N GLN A 366 2.38 -41.84 12.19
CA GLN A 366 3.37 -41.45 11.20
C GLN A 366 4.40 -40.49 11.81
N HIS A 367 5.67 -40.79 11.60
CA HIS A 367 6.78 -39.89 11.93
C HIS A 367 6.93 -38.78 10.88
N PRO A 368 7.43 -37.59 11.28
CA PRO A 368 7.90 -37.21 12.62
C PRO A 368 6.77 -36.86 13.61
N ILE A 369 6.95 -37.24 14.88
CA ILE A 369 5.98 -37.00 15.96
C ILE A 369 6.40 -35.76 16.76
N SER A 370 5.52 -34.76 16.82
CA SER A 370 5.72 -33.54 17.64
C SER A 370 5.79 -33.84 19.15
N GLU A 371 6.46 -32.99 19.94
CA GLU A 371 6.55 -33.13 21.41
C GLU A 371 5.17 -33.25 22.10
N ASP A 372 4.19 -32.47 21.64
CA ASP A 372 2.81 -32.54 22.13
C ASP A 372 2.20 -33.93 21.90
N MET A 373 2.46 -34.52 20.72
CA MET A 373 1.95 -35.85 20.36
C MET A 373 2.71 -36.98 21.08
N GLN A 374 4.02 -36.86 21.27
CA GLN A 374 4.80 -37.79 22.10
C GLN A 374 4.27 -37.81 23.54
N SER A 375 4.06 -36.63 24.12
CA SER A 375 3.48 -36.47 25.46
C SER A 375 2.07 -37.06 25.57
N PHE A 376 1.28 -36.95 24.50
CA PHE A 376 -0.04 -37.56 24.42
C PHE A 376 0.03 -39.09 24.39
N LEU A 377 0.89 -39.67 23.53
CA LEU A 377 1.05 -41.12 23.38
C LEU A 377 1.60 -41.78 24.64
N ASN A 378 2.50 -41.12 25.37
CA ASN A 378 3.00 -41.61 26.66
C ASN A 378 1.87 -41.78 27.70
N LYS A 379 0.80 -40.99 27.60
CA LYS A 379 -0.38 -41.09 28.48
C LYS A 379 -1.47 -42.01 27.92
N ASN A 380 -1.48 -42.24 26.60
CA ASN A 380 -2.54 -42.96 25.88
C ASN A 380 -1.89 -43.94 24.88
N PRO A 381 -1.32 -45.06 25.36
CA PRO A 381 -0.72 -46.06 24.48
C PRO A 381 -1.75 -46.70 23.54
N ILE A 382 -1.27 -47.14 22.36
CA ILE A 382 -2.08 -47.76 21.30
C ILE A 382 -2.25 -49.26 21.55
#